data_AF-A0A9W9Z591-F1
#
_entry.id   AF-A0A9W9Z591-F1
#
_cell.length_a   1.000
_cell.length_b   1.000
_cell.length_c   1.000
_cell.angle_alpha   90.00
_cell.angle_beta   90.00
_cell.angle_gamma   90.00
#
_symmetry.space_group_name_H-M   'P 1'
#
loop_
_entity.id
_entity.type
_entity.pdbx_description
1 polymer ?
#
loop_
_entity_poly.entity_id
_entity_poly.type
_entity_poly.pdbx_seq_one_letter_code
_entity_poly.pdbx_strand_id
1 'polypeptide(L)'
;MRGGSPKSDKGRFTLLCRELRAAFEAEAKASGKERLLLTAAVAAGLWTIKGAYDIAAIAEPLDWINLMTYDLHGTWEYKTGHHTAMGPEGDKLTLPSLCGTG
;
A
#
# COMPACT_ATOMS: atom_id res chain seq x y z
N MET A 1 20.38 -9.30 0.15
CA MET A 1 19.05 -9.94 0.02
C MET A 1 18.13 -9.30 1.04
N ARG A 2 17.00 -8.71 0.62
CA ARG A 2 15.97 -8.27 1.58
C ARG A 2 15.37 -9.53 2.20
N GLY A 3 15.46 -9.67 3.53
CA GLY A 3 14.72 -10.71 4.24
C GLY A 3 13.24 -10.43 4.03
N GLY A 4 12.58 -11.25 3.20
CA GLY A 4 11.17 -11.04 2.88
C GLY A 4 10.30 -11.12 4.12
N SER A 5 9.21 -10.36 4.14
CA SER A 5 8.19 -10.45 5.18
C SER A 5 7.48 -11.81 5.13
N PRO A 6 7.36 -12.55 6.24
CA PRO A 6 6.54 -13.75 6.32
C PRO A 6 5.10 -13.51 5.85
N LYS A 7 4.43 -14.53 5.29
CA LYS A 7 3.03 -14.42 4.84
C LYS A 7 2.06 -13.95 5.95
N SER A 8 2.40 -14.22 7.22
CA SER A 8 1.63 -13.76 8.38
C SER A 8 1.59 -12.24 8.52
N ASP A 9 2.55 -11.51 7.94
CA ASP A 9 2.66 -10.07 8.12
C ASP A 9 1.52 -9.30 7.47
N LYS A 10 0.90 -9.85 6.41
CA LYS A 10 -0.32 -9.28 5.82
C LYS A 10 -1.45 -9.14 6.86
N GLY A 11 -1.66 -10.19 7.64
CA GLY A 11 -2.66 -10.19 8.72
C GLY A 11 -2.25 -9.29 9.89
N ARG A 12 -0.97 -9.32 10.28
CA ARG A 12 -0.46 -8.48 11.37
C ARG A 12 -0.51 -7.00 11.06
N PHE A 13 -0.22 -6.61 9.83
CA PHE A 13 -0.33 -5.22 9.38
C PHE A 13 -1.78 -4.73 9.47
N THR A 14 -2.72 -5.57 9.04
CA THR A 14 -4.16 -5.28 9.18
C THR A 14 -4.56 -5.12 10.64
N LEU A 15 -4.10 -6.02 11.51
CA LEU A 15 -4.36 -5.94 12.95
C LEU A 15 -3.79 -4.65 13.55
N LEU A 16 -2.54 -4.31 13.22
CA LEU A 16 -1.88 -3.08 13.66
C LEU A 16 -2.68 -1.83 13.28
N CYS A 17 -3.18 -1.74 12.04
CA CYS A 17 -4.01 -0.61 11.62
C CYS A 17 -5.30 -0.50 12.44
N ARG A 18 -5.97 -1.63 12.71
CA ARG A 18 -7.18 -1.66 13.54
C ARG A 18 -6.92 -1.24 14.98
N GLU A 19 -5.86 -1.76 15.59
CA GLU A 19 -5.50 -1.45 16.97
C GLU A 19 -5.10 0.03 17.13
N LEU A 20 -4.33 0.58 16.18
CA LEU A 20 -3.99 2.01 16.18
C LEU A 20 -5.22 2.89 16.03
N ARG A 21 -6.15 2.53 15.13
CA ARG A 21 -7.41 3.27 14.96
C ARG A 21 -8.22 3.29 16.26
N ALA A 22 -8.39 2.13 16.89
CA ALA A 22 -9.11 2.02 18.16
C ALA A 22 -8.43 2.83 19.28
N ALA A 23 -7.10 2.81 19.34
CA ALA A 23 -6.35 3.60 20.32
C ALA A 23 -6.50 5.11 20.09
N PHE A 24 -6.49 5.57 18.84
CA PHE A 24 -6.69 6.97 18.50
C PHE A 24 -8.12 7.43 18.81
N GLU A 25 -9.12 6.60 18.58
CA GLU A 25 -10.52 6.89 18.97
C GLU A 25 -10.67 6.98 20.50
N ALA A 26 -10.05 6.07 21.24
CA ALA A 26 -10.07 6.09 22.70
C ALA A 26 -9.37 7.33 23.28
N GLU A 27 -8.22 7.73 22.71
CA GLU A 27 -7.50 8.93 23.11
C GLU A 27 -8.34 10.20 22.86
N ALA A 28 -8.93 10.33 21.67
CA ALA A 28 -9.80 11.46 21.32
C ALA A 28 -10.97 11.60 22.30
N LYS A 29 -11.59 10.48 22.67
CA LYS A 29 -12.68 10.45 23.65
C LYS A 29 -12.21 10.82 25.05
N ALA A 30 -11.01 10.41 25.45
CA ALA A 30 -10.47 10.69 26.77
C ALA A 30 -9.95 12.13 26.93
N SER A 31 -9.33 12.68 25.88
CA SER A 31 -8.73 14.01 25.91
C SER A 31 -9.68 15.12 25.46
N GLY A 32 -10.77 14.77 24.77
CA GLY A 32 -11.70 15.72 24.16
C GLY A 32 -11.13 16.44 22.93
N LYS A 33 -9.97 15.99 22.42
CA LYS A 33 -9.35 16.53 21.21
C LYS A 33 -9.82 15.77 19.98
N GLU A 34 -9.55 16.34 18.81
CA GLU A 34 -9.75 15.63 17.55
C GLU A 34 -8.89 14.38 17.47
N ARG A 35 -9.45 13.32 16.88
CA ARG A 35 -8.76 12.04 16.68
C ARG A 35 -7.56 12.22 15.76
N LEU A 36 -6.44 11.62 16.14
CA LEU A 36 -5.25 11.53 15.29
C LEU A 36 -5.54 10.82 13.96
N LEU A 37 -4.93 11.34 12.90
CA LEU A 37 -5.01 10.76 11.57
C LEU A 37 -4.11 9.53 11.47
N LEU A 38 -4.64 8.47 10.87
CA LEU A 38 -3.91 7.24 10.60
C LEU A 38 -3.79 7.03 9.09
N THR A 39 -2.55 7.02 8.59
CA THR A 39 -2.27 6.87 7.16
C THR A 39 -1.18 5.82 6.94
N ALA A 40 -1.10 5.28 5.72
CA ALA A 40 -0.06 4.33 5.35
C ALA A 40 0.50 4.62 3.95
N ALA A 41 1.80 4.43 3.78
CA ALA A 41 2.44 4.38 2.46
C ALA A 41 2.52 2.92 1.99
N VAL A 42 1.94 2.63 0.81
CA VAL A 42 1.87 1.26 0.27
C VAL A 42 2.51 1.18 -1.11
N ALA A 43 3.13 0.04 -1.43
CA ALA A 43 3.78 -0.15 -2.72
C ALA A 43 2.77 -0.20 -3.88
N ALA A 44 3.15 0.34 -5.05
CA ALA A 44 2.33 0.28 -6.27
C ALA A 44 2.47 -1.03 -7.07
N GLY A 45 3.52 -1.83 -6.81
CA GLY A 45 3.78 -3.07 -7.54
C GLY A 45 2.74 -4.15 -7.25
N LEU A 46 2.11 -4.70 -8.30
CA LEU A 46 0.99 -5.65 -8.18
C LEU A 46 1.29 -6.87 -7.30
N TRP A 47 2.50 -7.42 -7.40
CA TRP A 47 2.92 -8.58 -6.61
C TRP A 47 2.99 -8.26 -5.11
N THR A 48 3.54 -7.11 -4.76
CA THR A 48 3.60 -6.62 -3.38
C THR A 48 2.19 -6.35 -2.88
N ILE A 49 1.34 -5.71 -3.70
CA ILE A 49 -0.05 -5.44 -3.33
C ILE A 49 -0.78 -6.73 -2.95
N LYS A 50 -0.71 -7.76 -3.80
CA LYS A 50 -1.39 -9.04 -3.56
C LYS A 50 -0.83 -9.81 -2.36
N GLY A 51 0.49 -9.76 -2.17
CA GLY A 51 1.20 -10.53 -1.15
C GLY A 51 1.22 -9.89 0.24
N ALA A 52 1.32 -8.57 0.32
CA ALA A 52 1.60 -7.85 1.57
C ALA A 52 0.37 -7.19 2.21
N TYR A 53 -0.67 -6.88 1.42
CA TYR A 53 -1.79 -6.07 1.93
C TYR A 53 -3.14 -6.78 1.74
N ASP A 54 -4.00 -6.64 2.74
CA ASP A 54 -5.45 -6.81 2.58
C ASP A 54 -6.05 -5.40 2.42
N ILE A 55 -6.13 -4.93 1.17
CA ILE A 55 -6.51 -3.54 0.87
C ILE A 55 -7.88 -3.21 1.47
N ALA A 56 -8.86 -4.10 1.35
CA ALA A 56 -10.20 -3.87 1.87
C ALA A 56 -10.16 -3.75 3.40
N ALA A 57 -9.39 -4.60 4.07
CA ALA A 57 -9.33 -4.60 5.52
C ALA A 57 -8.51 -3.44 6.11
N ILE A 58 -7.52 -2.90 5.41
CA ILE A 58 -6.73 -1.73 5.85
C ILE A 58 -7.38 -0.40 5.46
N ALA A 59 -8.21 -0.36 4.42
CA ALA A 59 -8.89 0.87 4.00
C ALA A 59 -9.93 1.36 5.02
N GLU A 60 -10.44 0.47 5.87
CA GLU A 60 -11.43 0.80 6.91
C GLU A 60 -10.81 1.60 8.08
N PRO A 61 -9.70 1.17 8.70
CA PRO A 61 -9.08 1.93 9.79
C PRO A 61 -8.27 3.16 9.34
N LEU A 62 -7.75 3.18 8.11
CA LEU A 62 -6.93 4.27 7.59
C LEU A 62 -7.78 5.43 7.08
N ASP A 63 -7.37 6.66 7.37
CA ASP A 63 -8.03 7.87 6.85
C ASP A 63 -7.73 8.06 5.35
N TRP A 64 -6.50 7.75 4.93
CA TRP A 64 -6.15 7.61 3.51
C TRP A 64 -4.87 6.79 3.31
N ILE A 65 -4.62 6.42 2.06
CA ILE A 65 -3.48 5.59 1.64
C ILE A 65 -2.63 6.37 0.64
N ASN A 66 -1.34 6.50 0.93
CA ASN A 66 -0.35 7.07 0.03
C ASN A 66 0.23 5.96 -0.84
N LEU A 67 -0.15 5.91 -2.12
CA LEU A 67 0.38 4.92 -3.05
C LEU A 67 1.77 5.37 -3.55
N MET A 68 2.79 4.56 -3.31
CA MET A 68 4.17 4.82 -3.74
C MET A 68 4.32 4.49 -5.22
N THR A 69 3.77 5.34 -6.09
CA THR A 69 3.81 5.23 -7.57
C THR A 69 5.15 5.73 -8.15
N TYR A 70 6.24 5.30 -7.52
CA TYR A 70 7.63 5.59 -7.87
C TYR A 70 8.49 4.38 -7.54
N ASP A 71 9.77 4.40 -7.91
CA ASP A 71 10.67 3.24 -7.83
C ASP A 71 10.15 2.02 -8.60
N LEU A 72 9.43 2.26 -9.71
CA LEU A 72 8.92 1.16 -10.56
C LEU A 72 10.08 0.43 -11.24
N HIS A 73 11.00 1.19 -11.81
CA HIS A 73 12.22 0.70 -12.43
C HIS A 73 13.45 1.28 -11.74
N GLY A 74 14.57 0.54 -11.79
CA GLY A 74 15.82 1.00 -11.22
C GLY A 74 17.01 0.11 -11.55
N THR A 75 18.12 0.34 -10.86
CA THR A 75 19.41 -0.32 -11.16
C THR A 75 19.43 -1.83 -10.92
N TRP A 76 18.37 -2.39 -10.35
CA TRP A 76 18.18 -3.82 -10.12
C TRP A 76 17.66 -4.60 -11.33
N GLU A 77 17.37 -3.93 -12.45
CA GLU A 77 16.90 -4.53 -13.70
C GLU A 77 17.95 -4.45 -14.82
N TYR A 78 17.87 -5.38 -15.78
CA TYR A 78 18.77 -5.40 -16.95
C TYR A 78 18.32 -4.48 -18.09
N LYS A 79 17.12 -3.91 -18.01
CA LYS A 79 16.55 -2.99 -19.00
C LYS A 79 16.20 -1.68 -18.31
N THR A 80 16.49 -0.56 -18.97
CA THR A 80 16.06 0.75 -18.50
C THR A 80 14.56 0.90 -18.63
N GLY A 81 13.93 1.47 -17.60
CA GLY A 81 12.51 1.84 -17.61
C GLY A 81 12.29 3.14 -16.84
N HIS A 82 11.13 3.77 -17.03
CA HIS A 82 10.82 5.07 -16.45
C HIS A 82 10.41 4.96 -14.97
N HIS A 83 11.02 5.77 -14.10
CA HIS A 83 10.83 5.69 -12.65
C HIS A 83 9.36 5.79 -12.17
N THR A 84 8.53 6.57 -12.88
CA THR A 84 7.11 6.87 -12.54
C THR A 84 6.17 6.76 -13.77
N ALA A 85 6.29 5.72 -14.57
CA ALA A 85 5.48 5.56 -15.78
C ALA A 85 3.95 5.63 -15.49
N MET A 86 3.22 6.48 -16.22
CA MET A 86 1.79 6.76 -16.00
C MET A 86 0.83 5.88 -16.82
N GLY A 87 1.27 5.37 -17.98
CA GLY A 87 0.43 4.61 -18.91
C GLY A 87 1.26 3.57 -19.67
N PRO A 88 0.61 2.64 -20.38
CA PRO A 88 1.31 1.48 -20.92
C PRO A 88 2.16 1.87 -22.13
N GLU A 89 3.46 1.61 -22.00
CA GLU A 89 4.30 1.16 -23.11
C GLU A 89 5.00 -0.14 -22.67
N GLY A 90 4.23 -1.25 -22.62
CA GLY A 90 4.76 -2.60 -22.37
C GLY A 90 5.13 -2.96 -20.93
N ASP A 91 4.86 -2.10 -19.95
CA ASP A 91 5.26 -2.31 -18.56
C ASP A 91 4.24 -3.16 -17.77
N LYS A 92 4.72 -4.20 -17.07
CA LYS A 92 3.89 -5.22 -16.39
C LYS A 92 3.79 -5.01 -14.87
N LEU A 93 4.39 -3.93 -14.38
CA LEU A 93 4.50 -3.65 -12.93
C LEU A 93 3.25 -2.95 -12.38
N THR A 94 2.52 -2.24 -13.24
CA THR A 94 1.26 -1.57 -12.94
C THR A 94 0.08 -2.50 -13.24
N LEU A 95 -1.09 -2.19 -12.66
CA LEU A 95 -2.33 -2.93 -12.97
C LEU A 95 -2.49 -2.97 -14.49
N PRO A 96 -2.73 -4.16 -15.11
CA PRO A 96 -3.01 -4.22 -16.53
C PRO A 96 -4.16 -3.26 -16.79
N SER A 97 -4.00 -2.38 -17.77
CA SER A 97 -5.05 -1.47 -18.22
C SER A 97 -6.27 -2.31 -18.57
N LEU A 98 -7.24 -2.39 -17.66
CA LEU A 98 -8.58 -2.89 -17.94
C LEU A 98 -9.29 -1.81 -18.76
N CYS A 99 -8.88 -1.64 -20.01
CA CYS A 99 -9.59 -0.85 -21.00
C CYS A 99 -9.30 -1.39 -22.41
N GLY A 100 -10.32 -2.03 -22.99
CA GLY A 100 -10.44 -2.19 -24.44
C GLY A 100 -10.04 -3.55 -25.02
N THR A 101 -11.01 -4.46 -25.10
CA THR A 101 -11.38 -5.15 -26.36
C THR A 101 -12.65 -5.96 -26.10
N GLY A 102 -13.78 -5.37 -26.47
CA GLY A 102 -14.88 -6.14 -27.08
C GLY A 102 -14.59 -6.36 -28.55
#